data_AF-A0AA38RL91-F1
#
_entry.id   AF-A0AA38RL91-F1
#
_cell.length_a   1.000
_cell.length_b   1.000
_cell.length_c   1.000
_cell.angle_alpha   90.00
_cell.angle_beta   90.00
_cell.angle_gamma   90.00
#
_symmetry.space_group_name_H-M   'P 1'
#
loop_
_entity.id
_entity.type
_entity.pdbx_description
1 polymer ?
#
loop_
_entity_poly.entity_id
_entity_poly.type
_entity_poly.pdbx_seq_one_letter_code
_entity_poly.pdbx_strand_id
1 'polypeptide(L)'
;MSLSESEIKRNPHGNFKAVEASRPAWDRAAGPRYTQTPSPSWTLGAGANDLAASDHDQSPPAHVAIDPYEDGRPRALNYKLLISAIVPRPIAFVSTRSADGSTTNLAPFSYFQMIGSDPPLFVIGFACPLDRSGTAEGPSRSKDTLRNLLDTGECVVNIISEHFVEAANAGSADAPFGASEWALGGLTPAYDCRDVRCARVKEAVFSVEAKLESVREFESRAVPGRKTSTMAIVEGTRFWVREDAINEERSIVDPAVLRPISRLGGITYARLMDMFELPRPNFEKDVGGQEGYEKLEKERGGIDHPRATNGKA
;
A
#
# COMPACT_ATOMS: atom_id res chain seq x y z
N MET A 1 2.37 20.03 7.82
CA MET A 1 2.62 20.40 6.40
C MET A 1 2.58 19.10 5.61
N SER A 2 2.02 19.01 4.40
CA SER A 2 2.60 18.07 3.42
C SER A 2 4.11 18.40 3.33
N LEU A 3 5.01 17.41 3.40
CA LEU A 3 6.45 17.71 3.33
C LEU A 3 6.74 18.22 1.90
N SER A 4 7.42 19.36 1.79
CA SER A 4 7.83 19.90 0.49
C SER A 4 8.94 19.05 -0.14
N GLU A 5 9.13 19.15 -1.46
CA GLU A 5 10.22 18.43 -2.15
C GLU A 5 11.61 18.79 -1.60
N SER A 6 11.83 20.05 -1.17
CA SER A 6 13.10 20.46 -0.56
C SER A 6 13.36 19.78 0.79
N GLU A 7 12.30 19.43 1.53
CA GLU A 7 12.38 18.69 2.80
C GLU A 7 12.48 17.18 2.60
N ILE A 8 11.73 16.61 1.66
CA ILE A 8 11.74 15.15 1.42
C ILE A 8 12.99 14.74 0.64
N LYS A 9 13.36 15.50 -0.40
CA LYS A 9 14.32 15.10 -1.44
C LYS A 9 13.97 13.70 -1.97
N ARG A 10 12.81 13.57 -2.63
CA ARG A 10 12.24 12.25 -2.99
C ARG A 10 13.18 11.42 -3.85
N ASN A 11 13.85 12.07 -4.79
CA ASN A 11 14.93 11.46 -5.56
C ASN A 11 16.25 11.57 -4.76
N PRO A 12 16.78 10.47 -4.21
CA PRO A 12 18.05 10.51 -3.49
C PRO A 12 19.25 10.62 -4.44
N HIS A 13 19.02 10.48 -5.75
CA HIS A 13 20.04 10.55 -6.78
C HIS A 13 20.03 11.93 -7.44
N GLY A 14 21.19 12.49 -7.78
CA GLY A 14 21.25 13.74 -8.55
C GLY A 14 20.72 13.55 -9.97
N ASN A 15 21.57 13.04 -10.87
CA ASN A 15 21.17 12.69 -12.23
C ASN A 15 20.56 11.28 -12.27
N PHE A 16 19.24 11.16 -12.15
CA PHE A 16 18.56 9.86 -12.18
C PHE A 16 18.73 9.13 -13.52
N LYS A 17 18.82 9.83 -14.65
CA LYS A 17 19.00 9.17 -15.96
C LYS A 17 20.36 8.48 -16.09
N ALA A 18 21.41 9.03 -15.49
CA ALA A 18 22.70 8.34 -15.41
C ALA A 18 22.62 7.08 -14.53
N VAL A 19 21.89 7.14 -13.41
CA VAL A 19 21.67 5.98 -12.52
C VAL A 19 20.81 4.91 -13.20
N GLU A 20 19.79 5.29 -13.96
CA GLU A 20 18.96 4.37 -14.73
C GLU A 20 19.80 3.68 -15.82
N ALA A 21 20.62 4.43 -16.56
CA ALA A 21 21.49 3.88 -17.61
C ALA A 21 22.57 2.92 -17.09
N SER A 22 22.96 2.99 -15.81
CA SER A 22 23.93 2.07 -15.21
C SER A 22 23.31 0.77 -14.70
N ARG A 23 21.99 0.63 -14.73
CA ARG A 23 21.27 -0.57 -14.25
C ARG A 23 21.06 -1.57 -15.40
N PRO A 24 20.85 -2.86 -15.10
CA PRO A 24 20.45 -3.83 -16.11
C PRO A 24 19.21 -3.37 -16.88
N ALA A 25 19.18 -3.67 -18.18
CA ALA A 25 18.01 -3.40 -19.01
C ALA A 25 16.77 -4.14 -18.50
N TRP A 26 15.59 -3.60 -18.81
CA TRP A 26 14.32 -4.22 -18.43
C TRP A 26 14.15 -5.60 -19.07
N ASP A 27 14.08 -6.64 -18.24
CA ASP A 27 13.77 -8.00 -18.69
C ASP A 27 12.26 -8.18 -18.91
N ARG A 28 11.87 -8.17 -20.20
CA ARG A 28 10.48 -8.36 -20.64
C ARG A 28 9.97 -9.79 -20.48
N ALA A 29 10.87 -10.78 -20.49
CA ALA A 29 10.52 -12.19 -20.43
C ALA A 29 10.32 -12.66 -18.99
N ALA A 30 10.99 -12.03 -18.03
CA ALA A 30 10.79 -12.34 -16.63
C ALA A 30 9.35 -12.07 -16.18
N GLY A 31 8.84 -12.90 -15.28
CA GLY A 31 7.51 -12.79 -14.70
C GLY A 31 7.40 -13.58 -13.40
N PRO A 32 6.21 -13.62 -12.78
CA PRO A 32 5.98 -14.36 -11.56
C PRO A 32 6.32 -15.86 -11.71
N ARG A 33 7.07 -16.42 -10.77
CA ARG A 33 7.39 -17.84 -10.70
C ARG A 33 7.27 -18.36 -9.27
N TYR A 34 6.91 -19.62 -9.14
CA TYR A 34 6.89 -20.30 -7.86
C TYR A 34 8.25 -20.91 -7.53
N THR A 35 8.62 -20.82 -6.26
CA THR A 35 9.84 -21.37 -5.67
C THR A 35 9.47 -22.22 -4.46
N GLN A 36 10.41 -23.04 -4.00
CA GLN A 36 10.27 -23.67 -2.68
C GLN A 36 10.29 -22.59 -1.59
N THR A 37 9.74 -22.93 -0.42
CA THR A 37 9.89 -22.08 0.76
C THR A 37 11.39 -21.96 1.11
N PRO A 38 11.82 -20.90 1.81
CA PRO A 38 13.23 -20.76 2.19
C PRO A 38 13.77 -21.93 3.01
N SER A 39 12.92 -22.60 3.78
CA SER A 39 13.28 -23.80 4.54
C SER A 39 12.16 -24.84 4.43
N PRO A 40 12.19 -25.73 3.40
CA PRO A 40 11.15 -26.73 3.18
C PRO A 40 11.07 -27.80 4.29
N SER A 41 12.13 -27.93 5.09
CA SER A 41 12.21 -28.83 6.24
C SER A 41 11.86 -28.16 7.57
N TRP A 42 11.37 -26.91 7.56
CA TRP A 42 10.97 -26.22 8.77
C TRP A 42 9.79 -26.93 9.46
N THR A 43 9.82 -26.99 10.79
CA THR A 43 8.78 -27.62 11.61
C THR A 43 8.26 -26.67 12.69
N LEU A 44 7.05 -26.94 13.20
CA LEU A 44 6.45 -26.16 14.28
C LEU A 44 7.41 -26.04 15.48
N GLY A 45 7.58 -24.82 15.98
CA GLY A 45 8.47 -24.52 17.10
C GLY A 45 9.95 -24.32 16.72
N ALA A 46 10.37 -24.56 15.47
CA ALA A 46 11.77 -24.46 15.06
C ALA A 46 12.34 -23.03 15.05
N GLY A 47 11.51 -22.00 15.24
CA GLY A 47 11.95 -20.60 15.29
C GLY A 47 12.26 -20.03 13.90
N ALA A 48 13.25 -19.15 13.82
CA ALA A 48 13.69 -18.55 12.55
C ALA A 48 14.30 -19.62 11.64
N ASN A 49 14.18 -19.44 10.32
CA ASN A 49 14.87 -20.29 9.35
C ASN A 49 16.37 -19.95 9.26
N ASP A 50 17.08 -20.71 8.44
CA ASP A 50 18.51 -20.61 8.20
C ASP A 50 18.97 -19.29 7.55
N LEU A 51 18.08 -18.50 6.96
CA LEU A 51 18.44 -17.16 6.46
C LEU A 51 18.88 -16.21 7.58
N ALA A 52 18.40 -16.44 8.81
CA ALA A 52 18.82 -15.67 9.98
C ALA A 52 20.25 -16.02 10.45
N ALA A 53 20.84 -17.12 9.96
CA ALA A 53 22.11 -17.66 10.43
C ALA A 53 23.34 -17.15 9.64
N SER A 54 23.21 -16.04 8.90
CA SER A 54 24.37 -15.47 8.20
C SER A 54 25.37 -14.91 9.22
N ASP A 55 26.52 -15.58 9.29
CA ASP A 55 27.64 -15.49 10.25
C ASP A 55 27.39 -16.12 11.64
N HIS A 56 27.55 -17.45 11.70
CA HIS A 56 27.58 -18.29 12.91
C HIS A 56 28.61 -17.91 13.99
N ASP A 57 29.40 -16.84 13.80
CA ASP A 57 30.46 -16.40 14.73
C ASP A 57 30.17 -15.03 15.37
N GLN A 58 29.03 -14.41 15.08
CA GLN A 58 28.64 -13.13 15.67
C GLN A 58 27.25 -13.21 16.28
N SER A 59 27.12 -12.72 17.52
CA SER A 59 25.80 -12.48 18.12
C SER A 59 24.98 -11.58 17.20
N PRO A 60 23.66 -11.86 17.01
CA PRO A 60 22.84 -11.03 16.15
C PRO A 60 22.89 -9.57 16.61
N PRO A 61 22.93 -8.61 15.68
CA PRO A 61 22.99 -7.20 16.04
C PRO A 61 21.78 -6.80 16.90
N ALA A 62 22.03 -5.98 17.91
CA ALA A 62 20.97 -5.49 18.79
C ALA A 62 20.01 -4.56 18.05
N HIS A 63 18.74 -4.57 18.46
CA HIS A 63 17.78 -3.58 17.99
C HIS A 63 18.13 -2.17 18.48
N VAL A 64 17.80 -1.16 17.65
CA VAL A 64 17.86 0.25 18.03
C VAL A 64 16.43 0.75 18.27
N ALA A 65 16.18 1.27 19.47
CA ALA A 65 14.91 1.95 19.77
C ALA A 65 14.90 3.34 19.15
N ILE A 66 13.83 3.68 18.42
CA ILE A 66 13.61 5.00 17.82
C ILE A 66 12.28 5.53 18.33
N ASP A 67 12.31 6.61 19.11
CA ASP A 67 11.08 7.32 19.49
C ASP A 67 10.69 8.26 18.34
N PRO A 68 9.50 8.09 17.72
CA PRO A 68 9.05 8.96 16.63
C PRO A 68 8.86 10.43 17.07
N TYR A 69 8.84 10.70 18.37
CA TYR A 69 8.65 12.02 18.97
C TYR A 69 9.85 12.51 19.78
N GLU A 70 11.01 11.85 19.69
CA GLU A 70 12.24 12.31 20.37
C GLU A 70 12.59 13.75 19.98
N ASP A 71 13.14 14.50 20.95
CA ASP A 71 13.49 15.90 20.77
C ASP A 71 14.45 16.10 19.58
N GLY A 72 14.09 17.02 18.70
CA GLY A 72 14.90 17.35 17.51
C GLY A 72 14.68 16.44 16.30
N ARG A 73 13.86 15.38 16.39
CA ARG A 73 13.56 14.51 15.25
C ARG A 73 12.54 15.14 14.29
N PRO A 74 12.91 15.42 13.02
CA PRO A 74 11.94 15.93 12.05
C PRO A 74 10.97 14.84 11.61
N ARG A 75 9.68 15.20 11.45
CA ARG A 75 8.64 14.30 10.90
C ARG A 75 9.01 13.67 9.54
N ALA A 76 9.84 14.36 8.75
CA ALA A 76 10.36 13.83 7.48
C ALA A 76 11.13 12.52 7.65
N LEU A 77 11.83 12.32 8.77
CA LEU A 77 12.54 11.07 9.06
C LEU A 77 11.58 9.93 9.37
N ASN A 78 10.49 10.21 10.10
CA ASN A 78 9.42 9.22 10.31
C ASN A 78 8.79 8.81 8.97
N TYR A 79 8.50 9.78 8.10
CA TYR A 79 7.99 9.48 6.76
C TYR A 79 8.95 8.55 6.00
N LYS A 80 10.24 8.92 5.90
CA LYS A 80 11.25 8.13 5.19
C LYS A 80 11.38 6.71 5.75
N LEU A 81 11.46 6.58 7.08
CA LEU A 81 11.57 5.31 7.77
C LEU A 81 10.35 4.41 7.51
N LEU A 82 9.14 4.96 7.65
CA LEU A 82 7.90 4.19 7.48
C LEU A 82 7.73 3.72 6.02
N ILE A 83 8.00 4.58 5.03
CA ILE A 83 7.86 4.16 3.63
C ILE A 83 8.97 3.21 3.15
N SER A 84 10.10 3.14 3.84
CA SER A 84 11.15 2.16 3.54
C SER A 84 10.94 0.84 4.28
N ALA A 85 10.38 0.87 5.49
CA ALA A 85 10.17 -0.31 6.33
C ALA A 85 8.87 -1.06 6.01
N ILE A 86 7.79 -0.34 5.66
CA ILE A 86 6.49 -0.93 5.33
C ILE A 86 6.44 -1.10 3.82
N VAL A 87 6.98 -2.22 3.33
CA VAL A 87 7.10 -2.58 1.92
C VAL A 87 6.96 -4.09 1.73
N PRO A 88 6.54 -4.57 0.54
CA PRO A 88 5.98 -3.80 -0.58
C PRO A 88 4.56 -3.27 -0.27
N ARG A 89 4.23 -2.05 -0.73
CA ARG A 89 2.87 -1.50 -0.59
C ARG A 89 2.11 -1.61 -1.90
N PRO A 90 0.87 -2.10 -1.92
CA PRO A 90 0.02 -1.96 -3.10
C PRO A 90 -0.38 -0.49 -3.29
N ILE A 91 -0.86 -0.17 -4.49
CA ILE A 91 -1.17 1.19 -4.89
C ILE A 91 -2.61 1.22 -5.39
N ALA A 92 -3.44 2.03 -4.76
CA ALA A 92 -4.74 2.40 -5.30
C ALA A 92 -4.53 3.49 -6.35
N PHE A 93 -4.83 3.22 -7.61
CA PHE A 93 -4.87 4.23 -8.65
C PHE A 93 -6.31 4.70 -8.83
N VAL A 94 -6.60 5.83 -8.19
CA VAL A 94 -7.98 6.24 -7.89
C VAL A 94 -8.47 7.25 -8.91
N SER A 95 -9.55 6.89 -9.59
CA SER A 95 -10.32 7.77 -10.46
C SER A 95 -11.49 8.38 -9.70
N THR A 96 -11.66 9.69 -9.85
CA THR A 96 -12.79 10.44 -9.30
C THR A 96 -13.26 11.50 -10.29
N ARG A 97 -14.43 12.10 -10.03
CA ARG A 97 -14.95 13.23 -10.79
C ARG A 97 -15.62 14.25 -9.87
N SER A 98 -15.71 15.49 -10.30
CA SER A 98 -16.53 16.49 -9.61
C SER A 98 -18.02 16.14 -9.69
N ALA A 99 -18.80 16.69 -8.75
CA ALA A 99 -20.24 16.42 -8.67
C ALA A 99 -21.02 16.83 -9.93
N ASP A 100 -20.63 17.95 -10.55
CA ASP A 100 -21.16 18.42 -11.83
C ASP A 100 -20.61 17.66 -13.05
N GLY A 101 -19.61 16.79 -12.86
CA GLY A 101 -18.92 16.03 -13.91
C GLY A 101 -18.02 16.87 -14.82
N SER A 102 -17.76 18.15 -14.51
CA SER A 102 -16.93 19.04 -15.33
C SER A 102 -15.45 18.70 -15.28
N THR A 103 -14.98 18.04 -14.20
CA THR A 103 -13.59 17.65 -14.02
C THR A 103 -13.48 16.18 -13.60
N THR A 104 -12.41 15.53 -14.04
CA THR A 104 -12.05 14.16 -13.67
C THR A 104 -10.60 14.14 -13.22
N ASN A 105 -10.31 13.31 -12.22
CA ASN A 105 -8.96 13.16 -11.67
C ASN A 105 -8.56 11.69 -11.61
N LEU A 106 -7.26 11.45 -11.68
CA LEU A 106 -6.66 10.12 -11.61
C LEU A 106 -5.30 10.16 -10.91
N ALA A 107 -5.19 9.59 -9.71
CA ALA A 107 -3.97 9.71 -8.91
C ALA A 107 -3.62 8.42 -8.13
N PRO A 108 -2.32 8.12 -7.95
CA PRO A 108 -1.87 6.94 -7.20
C PRO A 108 -1.71 7.21 -5.69
N PHE A 109 -2.19 6.28 -4.86
CA PHE A 109 -2.09 6.32 -3.40
C PHE A 109 -1.56 4.98 -2.87
N SER A 110 -0.37 4.98 -2.27
CA SER A 110 0.25 3.77 -1.72
C SER A 110 -0.05 3.51 -0.24
N TYR A 111 -0.88 4.33 0.40
CA TYR A 111 -1.40 4.06 1.74
C TYR A 111 -2.73 3.30 1.56
N PHE A 112 -2.66 2.14 0.93
CA PHE A 112 -3.80 1.35 0.45
C PHE A 112 -3.72 -0.10 0.96
N GLN A 113 -4.86 -0.64 1.42
CA GLN A 113 -5.03 -2.03 1.84
C GLN A 113 -6.52 -2.45 1.78
N MET A 114 -6.78 -3.76 1.83
CA MET A 114 -8.09 -4.32 2.14
C MET A 114 -8.33 -4.33 3.65
N ILE A 115 -9.57 -4.15 4.08
CA ILE A 115 -10.02 -4.22 5.48
C ILE A 115 -10.80 -5.52 5.72
N GLY A 116 -11.74 -5.85 4.82
CA GLY A 116 -12.63 -6.99 4.95
C GLY A 116 -13.21 -7.41 3.61
N SER A 117 -13.77 -8.61 3.55
CA SER A 117 -14.40 -9.19 2.35
C SER A 117 -15.94 -9.22 2.42
N ASP A 118 -16.53 -8.97 3.58
CA ASP A 118 -17.98 -8.93 3.79
C ASP A 118 -18.36 -7.82 4.81
N PRO A 119 -18.73 -6.61 4.33
CA PRO A 119 -18.68 -6.19 2.93
C PRO A 119 -17.23 -6.00 2.45
N PRO A 120 -16.98 -5.93 1.12
CA PRO A 120 -15.65 -5.67 0.59
C PRO A 120 -15.20 -4.24 0.91
N LEU A 121 -14.32 -4.09 1.90
CA LEU A 121 -13.89 -2.78 2.40
C LEU A 121 -12.41 -2.54 2.10
N PHE A 122 -12.09 -1.31 1.71
CA PHE A 122 -10.73 -0.87 1.40
C PHE A 122 -10.42 0.44 2.12
N VAL A 123 -9.14 0.63 2.49
CA VAL A 123 -8.64 1.87 3.08
C VAL A 123 -7.80 2.64 2.07
N ILE A 124 -8.01 3.96 1.98
CA ILE A 124 -7.16 4.88 1.23
C ILE A 124 -6.71 6.01 2.16
N GLY A 125 -5.40 6.06 2.41
CA GLY A 125 -4.77 7.10 3.22
C GLY A 125 -4.29 8.29 2.38
N PHE A 126 -4.65 9.49 2.81
CA PHE A 126 -4.21 10.76 2.24
C PHE A 126 -3.27 11.46 3.21
N ALA A 127 -2.07 11.80 2.74
CA ALA A 127 -1.09 12.58 3.51
C ALA A 127 -1.35 14.10 3.43
N CYS A 128 -2.62 14.49 3.52
CA CYS A 128 -3.09 15.88 3.53
C CYS A 128 -4.30 16.00 4.48
N PRO A 129 -4.58 17.20 5.02
CA PRO A 129 -5.83 17.45 5.76
C PRO A 129 -7.05 17.52 4.82
N LEU A 130 -8.25 17.59 5.41
CA LEU A 130 -9.44 18.05 4.70
C LEU A 130 -9.58 19.57 4.81
N ASP A 131 -9.31 20.26 3.71
CA ASP A 131 -9.76 21.62 3.50
C ASP A 131 -11.25 21.64 3.13
N ARG A 132 -12.08 22.07 4.08
CA ARG A 132 -13.53 22.29 3.88
C ARG A 132 -13.85 23.70 3.35
N SER A 133 -12.91 24.63 3.46
CA SER A 133 -13.09 26.01 3.00
C SER A 133 -12.88 26.17 1.50
N GLY A 134 -12.11 25.25 0.90
CA GLY A 134 -11.75 25.28 -0.52
C GLY A 134 -10.79 26.42 -0.88
N THR A 135 -10.29 27.16 0.11
CA THR A 135 -9.40 28.31 -0.06
C THR A 135 -7.97 28.01 0.39
N ALA A 136 -7.70 26.81 0.92
CA ALA A 136 -6.35 26.47 1.35
C ALA A 136 -5.45 26.25 0.14
N GLU A 137 -4.26 26.86 0.19
CA GLU A 137 -3.24 26.68 -0.83
C GLU A 137 -2.09 25.77 -0.36
N GLY A 138 -1.36 25.24 -1.33
CA GLY A 138 -0.17 24.42 -1.13
C GLY A 138 -0.42 23.20 -0.21
N PRO A 139 0.42 22.97 0.80
CA PRO A 139 0.44 21.72 1.58
C PRO A 139 -0.74 21.56 2.55
N SER A 140 -1.63 22.55 2.64
CA SER A 140 -2.84 22.54 3.45
C SER A 140 -4.11 22.28 2.62
N ARG A 141 -4.00 22.26 1.28
CA ARG A 141 -5.09 21.94 0.37
C ARG A 141 -5.37 20.44 0.37
N SER A 142 -6.66 20.06 0.35
CA SER A 142 -7.08 18.69 0.07
C SER A 142 -6.59 18.26 -1.32
N LYS A 143 -6.17 17.00 -1.47
CA LYS A 143 -6.03 16.42 -2.82
C LYS A 143 -7.40 16.37 -3.50
N ASP A 144 -7.43 16.61 -4.81
CA ASP A 144 -8.69 16.68 -5.57
C ASP A 144 -9.47 15.37 -5.53
N THR A 145 -8.78 14.23 -5.53
CA THR A 145 -9.38 12.91 -5.29
C THR A 145 -10.17 12.85 -3.98
N LEU A 146 -9.60 13.37 -2.88
CA LEU A 146 -10.26 13.35 -1.57
C LEU A 146 -11.48 14.27 -1.54
N ARG A 147 -11.37 15.46 -2.17
CA ARG A 147 -12.49 16.39 -2.31
C ARG A 147 -13.63 15.76 -3.11
N ASN A 148 -13.34 15.25 -4.30
CA ASN A 148 -14.33 14.61 -5.16
C ASN A 148 -14.99 13.41 -4.48
N LEU A 149 -14.21 12.60 -3.75
CA LEU A 149 -14.73 11.45 -3.00
C LEU A 149 -15.70 11.88 -1.90
N LEU A 150 -15.45 12.98 -1.20
CA LEU A 150 -16.39 13.53 -0.23
C LEU A 150 -17.65 14.12 -0.87
N ASP A 151 -17.48 14.87 -1.96
CA ASP A 151 -18.58 15.57 -2.62
C ASP A 151 -19.53 14.59 -3.32
N THR A 152 -19.01 13.48 -3.85
CA THR A 152 -19.78 12.53 -4.67
C THR A 152 -20.05 11.20 -3.97
N GLY A 153 -19.23 10.82 -2.99
CA GLY A 153 -19.26 9.49 -2.39
C GLY A 153 -18.82 8.37 -3.33
N GLU A 154 -18.21 8.68 -4.49
CA GLU A 154 -17.93 7.72 -5.56
C GLU A 154 -16.46 7.75 -5.97
N CYS A 155 -15.87 6.58 -6.21
CA CYS A 155 -14.58 6.45 -6.88
C CYS A 155 -14.45 5.11 -7.62
N VAL A 156 -13.39 4.99 -8.43
CA VAL A 156 -12.90 3.69 -8.91
C VAL A 156 -11.46 3.50 -8.48
N VAL A 157 -11.16 2.35 -7.87
CA VAL A 157 -9.79 1.92 -7.54
C VAL A 157 -9.29 0.98 -8.63
N ASN A 158 -8.19 1.34 -9.28
CA ASN A 158 -7.55 0.52 -10.31
C ASN A 158 -6.22 -0.02 -9.77
N ILE A 159 -5.90 -1.29 -10.04
CA ILE A 159 -4.60 -1.86 -9.68
C ILE A 159 -3.60 -1.60 -10.81
N ILE A 160 -2.45 -1.03 -10.44
CA ILE A 160 -1.38 -0.70 -11.40
C ILE A 160 -0.67 -1.98 -11.83
N SER A 161 -0.57 -2.17 -13.13
CA SER A 161 0.20 -3.24 -13.78
C SER A 161 1.45 -2.69 -14.45
N GLU A 162 2.43 -3.56 -14.67
CA GLU A 162 3.71 -3.22 -15.31
C GLU A 162 3.56 -2.42 -16.61
N HIS A 163 2.58 -2.75 -17.46
CA HIS A 163 2.44 -2.16 -18.79
C HIS A 163 2.00 -0.69 -18.82
N PHE A 164 1.63 -0.11 -17.67
CA PHE A 164 1.23 1.29 -17.58
C PHE A 164 1.79 2.03 -16.36
N VAL A 165 2.89 1.54 -15.78
CA VAL A 165 3.47 2.10 -14.55
C VAL A 165 3.96 3.53 -14.71
N GLU A 166 4.57 3.89 -15.84
CA GLU A 166 5.03 5.26 -16.11
C GLU A 166 3.85 6.22 -16.25
N ALA A 167 2.80 5.79 -16.95
CA ALA A 167 1.55 6.53 -17.11
C ALA A 167 0.86 6.76 -15.75
N ALA A 168 0.79 5.73 -14.92
CA ALA A 168 0.24 5.86 -13.57
C ALA A 168 1.10 6.76 -12.67
N ASN A 169 2.42 6.70 -12.80
CA ASN A 169 3.34 7.59 -12.09
C ASN A 169 3.17 9.06 -12.51
N ALA A 170 2.85 9.34 -13.78
CA ALA A 170 2.58 10.70 -14.26
C ALA A 170 1.40 11.37 -13.51
N GLY A 171 0.40 10.57 -13.09
CA GLY A 171 -0.71 11.04 -12.26
C GLY A 171 -0.34 11.43 -10.83
N SER A 172 0.94 11.29 -10.42
CA SER A 172 1.43 11.80 -9.14
C SER A 172 1.94 13.24 -9.19
N ALA A 173 1.96 13.86 -10.39
CA ALA A 173 2.35 15.25 -10.55
C ALA A 173 1.47 16.19 -9.72
N ASP A 174 2.04 17.27 -9.18
CA ASP A 174 1.29 18.33 -8.49
C ASP A 174 0.60 19.24 -9.52
N ALA A 175 -0.36 18.68 -10.26
CA ALA A 175 -1.14 19.39 -11.25
C ALA A 175 -2.07 20.46 -10.61
N PRO A 176 -2.32 21.59 -11.28
CA PRO A 176 -3.28 22.58 -10.80
C PRO A 176 -4.71 22.02 -10.85
N PHE A 177 -5.62 22.63 -10.06
CA PHE A 177 -7.03 22.24 -10.08
C PHE A 177 -7.62 22.34 -11.49
N GLY A 178 -8.42 21.36 -11.88
CA GLY A 178 -9.06 21.29 -13.20
C GLY A 178 -8.18 20.73 -14.32
N ALA A 179 -6.87 20.61 -14.13
CA ALA A 179 -6.01 19.87 -15.06
C ALA A 179 -6.12 18.37 -14.78
N SER A 180 -6.75 17.63 -15.70
CA SER A 180 -7.01 16.21 -15.53
C SER A 180 -5.74 15.37 -15.75
N GLU A 181 -5.40 14.51 -14.79
CA GLU A 181 -4.24 13.61 -14.89
C GLU A 181 -4.39 12.51 -15.95
N TRP A 182 -5.62 12.26 -16.43
CA TRP A 182 -5.86 11.36 -17.56
C TRP A 182 -5.02 11.74 -18.78
N ALA A 183 -4.87 13.05 -19.06
CA ALA A 183 -4.05 13.54 -20.16
C ALA A 183 -2.54 13.41 -19.88
N LEU A 184 -2.12 13.51 -18.61
CA LEU A 184 -0.72 13.37 -18.22
C LEU A 184 -0.23 11.92 -18.39
N GLY A 185 -1.07 10.95 -18.00
CA GLY A 185 -0.78 9.53 -18.16
C GLY A 185 -1.05 8.99 -19.57
N GLY A 186 -1.90 9.66 -20.35
CA GLY A 186 -2.33 9.17 -21.66
C GLY A 186 -3.18 7.89 -21.59
N LEU A 187 -3.79 7.63 -20.44
CA LEU A 187 -4.64 6.44 -20.21
C LEU A 187 -6.06 6.69 -20.67
N THR A 188 -6.77 5.60 -21.01
CA THR A 188 -8.11 5.69 -21.57
C THR A 188 -9.16 5.54 -20.47
N PRO A 189 -10.02 6.55 -20.23
CA PRO A 189 -11.14 6.39 -19.31
C PRO A 189 -12.23 5.50 -19.94
N ALA A 190 -12.66 4.47 -19.21
CA ALA A 190 -13.81 3.64 -19.54
C ALA A 190 -15.00 3.99 -18.64
N TYR A 191 -16.07 4.55 -19.23
CA TYR A 191 -17.28 4.99 -18.55
C TYR A 191 -18.39 3.92 -18.57
N ASP A 192 -18.02 2.65 -18.46
CA ASP A 192 -18.93 1.49 -18.44
C ASP A 192 -19.24 0.98 -17.02
N CYS A 193 -18.78 1.69 -16.00
CA CYS A 193 -19.13 1.48 -14.59
C CYS A 193 -20.66 1.52 -14.39
N ARG A 194 -21.16 0.74 -13.42
CA ARG A 194 -22.60 0.51 -13.22
C ARG A 194 -23.16 1.14 -11.95
N ASP A 195 -22.36 1.20 -10.90
CA ASP A 195 -22.76 1.60 -9.55
C ASP A 195 -22.15 2.96 -9.16
N VAL A 196 -21.16 3.45 -9.92
CA VAL A 196 -20.55 4.78 -9.81
C VAL A 196 -20.44 5.47 -11.17
N ARG A 197 -20.29 6.80 -11.16
CA ARG A 197 -20.16 7.63 -12.38
C ARG A 197 -18.72 7.95 -12.78
N CYS A 198 -17.75 7.54 -11.95
CA CYS A 198 -16.33 7.65 -12.24
C CYS A 198 -15.93 6.64 -13.32
N ALA A 199 -14.88 6.94 -14.10
CA ALA A 199 -14.35 5.99 -15.08
C ALA A 199 -13.35 5.03 -14.44
N ARG A 200 -13.34 3.76 -14.87
CA ARG A 200 -12.19 2.87 -14.64
C ARG A 200 -11.11 3.13 -15.70
N VAL A 201 -9.88 2.71 -15.41
CA VAL A 201 -8.78 2.74 -16.38
C VAL A 201 -8.98 1.56 -17.34
N LYS A 202 -9.15 1.83 -18.63
CA LYS A 202 -9.41 0.77 -19.63
C LYS A 202 -8.28 -0.25 -19.69
N GLU A 203 -7.06 0.20 -19.49
CA GLU A 203 -5.83 -0.60 -19.52
C GLU A 203 -5.64 -1.46 -18.25
N ALA A 204 -6.39 -1.20 -17.17
CA ALA A 204 -6.24 -1.94 -15.92
C ALA A 204 -6.77 -3.38 -16.03
N VAL A 205 -6.05 -4.32 -15.43
CA VAL A 205 -6.48 -5.73 -15.38
C VAL A 205 -7.54 -5.97 -14.30
N PHE A 206 -7.46 -5.24 -13.18
CA PHE A 206 -8.42 -5.30 -12.09
C PHE A 206 -8.84 -3.89 -11.65
N SER A 207 -10.15 -3.66 -11.51
CA SER A 207 -10.71 -2.40 -11.01
C SER A 207 -11.89 -2.65 -10.08
N VAL A 208 -12.09 -1.73 -9.14
CA VAL A 208 -13.17 -1.77 -8.15
C VAL A 208 -13.96 -0.47 -8.23
N GLU A 209 -15.23 -0.55 -8.58
CA GLU A 209 -16.17 0.54 -8.30
C GLU A 209 -16.40 0.59 -6.79
N ALA A 210 -16.28 1.76 -6.19
CA ALA A 210 -16.40 1.89 -4.74
C ALA A 210 -17.17 3.14 -4.31
N LYS A 211 -17.89 3.00 -3.20
CA LYS A 211 -18.59 4.11 -2.54
C LYS A 211 -17.94 4.43 -1.22
N LEU A 212 -17.96 5.71 -0.86
CA LEU A 212 -17.44 6.18 0.42
C LEU A 212 -18.28 5.61 1.57
N GLU A 213 -17.63 4.94 2.51
CA GLU A 213 -18.26 4.42 3.74
C GLU A 213 -18.04 5.41 4.89
N SER A 214 -16.79 5.73 5.19
CA SER A 214 -16.46 6.68 6.26
C SER A 214 -15.14 7.40 6.02
N VAL A 215 -14.97 8.53 6.71
CA VAL A 215 -13.74 9.33 6.66
C VAL A 215 -13.34 9.77 8.06
N ARG A 216 -12.05 9.65 8.36
CA ARG A 216 -11.45 10.08 9.62
C ARG A 216 -10.22 10.95 9.39
N GLU A 217 -10.16 12.08 10.08
CA GLU A 217 -8.98 12.95 10.09
C GLU A 217 -8.10 12.67 11.31
N PHE A 218 -6.79 12.87 11.15
CA PHE A 218 -5.80 12.68 12.19
C PHE A 218 -4.98 13.94 12.43
N GLU A 219 -4.78 14.24 13.71
CA GLU A 219 -4.03 15.39 14.19
C GLU A 219 -2.55 15.08 14.38
N SER A 220 -1.73 16.10 14.12
CA SER A 220 -0.30 16.09 14.35
C SER A 220 0.01 16.13 15.83
N ARG A 221 0.82 15.19 16.31
CA ARG A 221 1.36 15.24 17.68
C ARG A 221 2.45 16.29 17.86
N ALA A 222 3.19 16.61 16.80
CA ALA A 222 4.19 17.67 16.82
C ALA A 222 3.58 19.09 16.74
N VAL A 223 2.31 19.22 16.31
CA VAL A 223 1.63 20.52 16.15
C VAL A 223 0.16 20.31 16.53
N PRO A 224 -0.19 20.42 17.83
CA PRO A 224 -1.56 20.22 18.31
C PRO A 224 -2.59 21.06 17.56
N GLY A 225 -3.80 20.50 17.35
CA GLY A 225 -4.88 21.15 16.60
C GLY A 225 -4.71 21.16 15.08
N ARG A 226 -3.54 20.75 14.55
CA ARG A 226 -3.32 20.65 13.11
C ARG A 226 -3.62 19.25 12.60
N LYS A 227 -4.58 19.14 11.69
CA LYS A 227 -4.82 17.91 10.93
C LYS A 227 -3.76 17.73 9.84
N THR A 228 -3.26 16.51 9.68
CA THR A 228 -2.18 16.21 8.72
C THR A 228 -2.43 15.02 7.82
N SER A 229 -3.38 14.17 8.19
CA SER A 229 -3.71 12.97 7.43
C SER A 229 -5.21 12.74 7.47
N THR A 230 -5.73 12.16 6.40
CA THR A 230 -7.12 11.74 6.28
C THR A 230 -7.14 10.29 5.82
N MET A 231 -8.01 9.49 6.42
CA MET A 231 -8.27 8.11 6.04
C MET A 231 -9.68 8.02 5.51
N ALA A 232 -9.85 7.48 4.30
CA ALA A 232 -11.15 7.12 3.77
C ALA A 232 -11.29 5.59 3.76
N ILE A 233 -12.43 5.10 4.21
CA ILE A 233 -12.88 3.72 3.98
C ILE A 233 -13.88 3.77 2.83
N VAL A 234 -13.69 2.88 1.85
CA VAL A 234 -14.59 2.73 0.71
C VAL A 234 -15.07 1.28 0.61
N GLU A 235 -16.35 1.11 0.30
CA GLU A 235 -16.98 -0.19 0.05
C GLU A 235 -16.96 -0.48 -1.45
N GLY A 236 -16.41 -1.63 -1.84
CA GLY A 236 -16.43 -2.11 -3.22
C GLY A 236 -17.81 -2.60 -3.60
N THR A 237 -18.44 -1.93 -4.58
CA THR A 237 -19.78 -2.26 -5.07
C THR A 237 -19.75 -3.15 -6.31
N ARG A 238 -18.65 -3.11 -7.08
CA ARG A 238 -18.45 -3.97 -8.27
C ARG A 238 -16.98 -4.17 -8.60
N PHE A 239 -16.65 -5.39 -9.03
CA PHE A 239 -15.32 -5.73 -9.52
C PHE A 239 -15.32 -5.91 -11.05
N TRP A 240 -14.27 -5.41 -11.67
CA TRP A 240 -13.96 -5.59 -13.09
C TRP A 240 -12.64 -6.33 -13.19
N VAL A 241 -12.64 -7.46 -13.88
CA VAL A 241 -11.44 -8.26 -14.11
C VAL A 241 -11.34 -8.58 -15.59
N ARG A 242 -10.13 -8.49 -16.15
CA ARG A 242 -9.88 -8.93 -17.53
C ARG A 242 -10.12 -10.43 -17.65
N GLU A 243 -10.77 -10.85 -18.74
CA GLU A 243 -11.24 -12.24 -18.91
C GLU A 243 -10.12 -13.27 -18.93
N ASP A 244 -8.94 -12.91 -19.44
CA ASP A 244 -7.75 -13.75 -19.48
C ASP A 244 -7.00 -13.81 -18.15
N ALA A 245 -7.39 -12.98 -17.17
CA ALA A 245 -6.76 -12.89 -15.87
C ALA A 245 -7.58 -13.56 -14.76
N ILE A 246 -8.81 -14.03 -15.03
CA ILE A 246 -9.73 -14.53 -14.01
C ILE A 246 -10.04 -16.01 -14.28
N ASN A 247 -10.03 -16.84 -13.23
CA ASN A 247 -10.44 -18.22 -13.36
C ASN A 247 -11.96 -18.37 -13.62
N GLU A 248 -12.39 -19.56 -14.03
CA GLU A 248 -13.79 -19.85 -14.38
C GLU A 248 -14.79 -19.53 -13.25
N GLU A 249 -14.39 -19.82 -12.00
CA GLU A 249 -15.19 -19.54 -10.80
C GLU A 249 -15.25 -18.05 -10.42
N ARG A 250 -14.46 -17.19 -11.07
CA ARG A 250 -14.32 -15.76 -10.77
C ARG A 250 -13.86 -15.45 -9.34
N SER A 251 -13.00 -16.31 -8.81
CA SER A 251 -12.50 -16.26 -7.44
C SER A 251 -11.00 -15.92 -7.34
N ILE A 252 -10.22 -16.13 -8.41
CA ILE A 252 -8.76 -15.99 -8.40
C ILE A 252 -8.27 -15.24 -9.63
N VAL A 253 -7.48 -14.18 -9.41
CA VAL A 253 -6.80 -13.43 -10.46
C VAL A 253 -5.41 -14.00 -10.69
N ASP A 254 -5.05 -14.29 -11.94
CA ASP A 254 -3.73 -14.76 -12.35
C ASP A 254 -2.68 -13.63 -12.21
N PRO A 255 -1.69 -13.77 -11.30
CA PRO A 255 -0.64 -12.77 -11.12
C PRO A 255 0.26 -12.60 -12.35
N ALA A 256 0.42 -13.62 -13.20
CA ALA A 256 1.22 -13.56 -14.42
C ALA A 256 0.58 -12.63 -15.47
N VAL A 257 -0.75 -12.49 -15.42
CA VAL A 257 -1.53 -11.59 -16.28
C VAL A 257 -1.69 -10.22 -15.62
N LEU A 258 -2.00 -10.17 -14.32
CA LEU A 258 -2.14 -8.92 -13.56
C LEU A 258 -0.84 -8.11 -13.51
N ARG A 259 0.32 -8.77 -13.41
CA ARG A 259 1.66 -8.16 -13.29
C ARG A 259 1.65 -6.92 -12.38
N PRO A 260 1.19 -7.04 -11.11
CA PRO A 260 0.94 -5.90 -10.26
C PRO A 260 2.25 -5.20 -9.86
N ILE A 261 2.19 -3.88 -9.77
CA ILE A 261 3.29 -3.04 -9.30
C ILE A 261 3.08 -2.64 -7.84
N SER A 262 4.15 -2.73 -7.06
CA SER A 262 4.18 -2.25 -5.68
C SER A 262 5.09 -1.04 -5.52
N ARG A 263 4.79 -0.21 -4.51
CA ARG A 263 5.62 0.92 -4.09
C ARG A 263 6.54 0.52 -2.95
N LEU A 264 7.82 0.87 -3.06
CA LEU A 264 8.83 0.69 -2.02
C LEU A 264 9.19 2.03 -1.34
N GLY A 265 10.40 2.13 -0.77
CA GLY A 265 10.94 3.39 -0.25
C GLY A 265 11.32 4.38 -1.35
N GLY A 266 11.15 5.68 -1.08
CA GLY A 266 11.51 6.75 -2.01
C GLY A 266 10.78 6.68 -3.36
N ILE A 267 11.55 6.73 -4.44
CA ILE A 267 11.06 6.62 -5.84
C ILE A 267 11.05 5.18 -6.37
N THR A 268 11.32 4.19 -5.53
CA THR A 268 11.48 2.80 -5.95
C THR A 268 10.13 2.08 -6.07
N TYR A 269 9.99 1.31 -7.13
CA TYR A 269 8.88 0.39 -7.40
C TYR A 269 9.41 -1.04 -7.50
N ALA A 270 8.54 -2.03 -7.28
CA ALA A 270 8.89 -3.44 -7.46
C ALA A 270 7.83 -4.23 -8.21
N ARG A 271 8.32 -5.20 -8.99
CA ARG A 271 7.55 -6.22 -9.71
C ARG A 271 7.24 -7.38 -8.78
N LEU A 272 6.17 -8.12 -9.06
CA LEU A 272 5.94 -9.43 -8.46
C LEU A 272 6.71 -10.49 -9.26
N MET A 273 7.76 -11.08 -8.68
CA MET A 273 8.68 -11.99 -9.37
C MET A 273 8.73 -13.38 -8.76
N ASP A 274 9.16 -13.49 -7.50
CA ASP A 274 9.30 -14.77 -6.82
C ASP A 274 8.15 -14.96 -5.82
N MET A 275 7.48 -16.10 -5.93
CA MET A 275 6.35 -16.50 -5.08
C MET A 275 6.65 -17.87 -4.46
N PHE A 276 6.08 -18.15 -3.31
CA PHE A 276 6.09 -19.46 -2.67
C PHE A 276 4.81 -19.61 -1.85
N GLU A 277 4.40 -20.84 -1.61
CA GLU A 277 3.14 -21.13 -0.94
C GLU A 277 3.41 -21.75 0.44
N LEU A 278 2.68 -21.27 1.44
CA LEU A 278 2.69 -21.83 2.79
C LEU A 278 1.24 -22.12 3.21
N PRO A 279 0.88 -23.38 3.47
CA PRO A 279 -0.43 -23.68 4.01
C PRO A 279 -0.55 -23.09 5.43
N ARG A 280 -1.73 -22.56 5.76
CA ARG A 280 -2.02 -22.12 7.11
C ARG A 280 -2.10 -23.35 8.02
N PRO A 281 -1.28 -23.46 9.09
CA PRO A 281 -1.37 -24.57 10.02
C PRO A 281 -2.74 -24.62 10.70
N ASN A 282 -3.29 -25.81 10.80
CA ASN A 282 -4.49 -26.10 11.59
C ASN A 282 -4.07 -26.45 13.03
N PHE A 283 -4.65 -25.74 14.01
CA PHE A 283 -4.28 -25.93 15.41
C PHE A 283 -4.58 -27.35 15.92
N GLU A 284 -5.75 -27.90 15.64
CA GLU A 284 -6.10 -29.24 16.12
C GLU A 284 -5.30 -30.33 15.41
N LYS A 285 -5.23 -30.26 14.07
CA LYS A 285 -4.64 -31.30 13.24
C LYS A 285 -3.11 -31.25 13.19
N ASP A 286 -2.55 -30.08 12.89
CA ASP A 286 -1.12 -29.95 12.59
C ASP A 286 -0.31 -29.63 13.85
N VAL A 287 -0.88 -28.86 14.79
CA VAL A 287 -0.23 -28.59 16.09
C VAL A 287 -0.52 -29.71 17.10
N GLY A 288 -1.64 -30.42 16.98
CA GLY A 288 -2.07 -31.46 17.94
C GLY A 288 -2.92 -30.88 19.09
N GLY A 289 -3.63 -29.78 18.82
CA GLY A 289 -4.45 -29.08 19.80
C GLY A 289 -3.61 -28.54 20.97
N GLN A 290 -4.26 -28.44 22.13
CA GLN A 290 -3.64 -27.89 23.32
C GLN A 290 -2.43 -28.70 23.82
N GLU A 291 -2.49 -30.03 23.77
CA GLU A 291 -1.39 -30.90 24.22
C GLU A 291 -0.13 -30.72 23.37
N GLY A 292 -0.30 -30.66 22.05
CA GLY A 292 0.81 -30.42 21.14
C GLY A 292 1.42 -29.03 21.29
N TYR A 293 0.58 -28.00 21.53
CA TYR A 293 1.07 -26.67 21.88
C TYR A 293 1.89 -26.66 23.18
N GLU A 294 1.40 -27.30 24.24
CA GLU A 294 2.12 -27.36 25.53
C GLU A 294 3.45 -28.09 25.43
N LYS A 295 3.56 -29.08 24.53
CA LYS A 295 4.82 -29.73 24.21
C LYS A 295 5.81 -28.75 23.56
N LEU A 296 5.37 -27.98 22.56
CA LEU A 296 6.21 -26.98 21.89
C LEU A 296 6.70 -25.91 22.86
N GLU A 297 5.85 -25.43 23.78
CA GLU A 297 6.24 -24.44 24.78
C GLU A 297 7.28 -24.98 25.78
N LYS A 298 7.15 -26.25 26.19
CA LYS A 298 8.16 -26.92 27.02
C LYS A 298 9.48 -27.07 26.28
N GLU A 299 9.44 -27.48 25.01
CA GLU A 299 10.63 -27.64 24.16
C GLU A 299 11.34 -26.31 23.89
N ARG A 300 10.58 -25.21 23.79
CA ARG A 300 11.12 -23.86 23.66
C ARG A 300 11.82 -23.34 24.94
N GLY A 301 11.68 -24.04 26.05
CA GLY A 301 12.33 -23.70 27.33
C GLY A 301 11.52 -22.81 28.26
N GLY A 302 10.20 -22.69 28.06
CA GLY A 302 9.29 -21.93 28.92
C GLY A 302 9.59 -20.43 28.95
N ILE A 303 8.76 -19.61 28.31
CA ILE A 303 8.83 -18.17 28.53
C ILE A 303 8.25 -17.88 29.90
N ASP A 304 9.09 -17.54 30.87
CA ASP A 304 8.65 -16.94 32.13
C ASP A 304 7.99 -15.60 31.75
N HIS A 305 6.66 -15.59 31.59
CA HIS A 305 5.92 -14.35 31.42
C HIS A 305 5.97 -13.61 32.76
N PRO A 306 6.65 -12.45 32.87
CA PRO A 306 6.54 -11.65 34.06
C PRO A 306 5.06 -11.25 34.19
N ARG A 307 4.37 -11.80 35.20
CA ARG A 307 3.01 -11.39 35.55
C ARG A 307 3.05 -9.87 35.73
N ALA A 308 2.23 -9.16 34.95
CA ALA A 308 2.00 -7.74 35.17
C ALA A 308 1.60 -7.54 36.64
N THR A 309 2.47 -6.90 37.42
CA THR A 309 2.13 -6.42 38.75
C THR A 309 1.02 -5.39 38.57
N ASN A 310 -0.20 -5.74 38.96
CA ASN A 310 -1.31 -4.81 39.10
C ASN A 310 -0.93 -3.75 40.15
N GLY A 311 -0.32 -2.66 39.71
CA GLY A 311 -0.17 -1.44 40.48
C GLY A 311 -1.50 -0.69 40.47
N LYS A 312 -2.31 -0.90 41.50
CA LYS A 312 -3.28 0.10 41.95
C LYS A 312 -2.50 1.27 42.55
N ALA A 313 -2.69 2.47 42.01
CA ALA A 313 -2.65 3.74 42.72
C ALA A 313 -3.50 4.73 41.93
#